data_AF-A0A957HMC9-F1
#
_entry.id   AF-A0A957HMC9-F1
#
_cell.length_a   1.000
_cell.length_b   1.000
_cell.length_c   1.000
_cell.angle_alpha   90.00
_cell.angle_beta   90.00
_cell.angle_gamma   90.00
#
_symmetry.space_group_name_H-M   'P 1'
#
loop_
_entity.id
_entity.type
_entity.pdbx_description
1 polymer ?
#
loop_
_entity_poly.entity_id
_entity_poly.type
_entity_poly.pdbx_seq_one_letter_code
_entity_poly.pdbx_strand_id
1 'polypeptide(L)'
;PIFAARSETFDNSFFEYSIPEAVLRFRQGFGRLNRRQTDEGIVLVLDKRVLSKRYGQLFVDALPECTVIRQRADRIGELALRWLNRDR
;
A
#
# COMPACT_ATOMS: atom_id res chain seq x y z
N PRO A 1 -10.15 17.43 -18.28
CA PRO A 1 -9.91 15.97 -18.22
C PRO A 1 -10.94 15.27 -17.31
N ILE A 2 -11.25 13.98 -17.54
CA ILE A 2 -12.34 13.24 -16.84
C ILE A 2 -12.19 13.29 -15.31
N PHE A 3 -10.96 13.28 -14.78
CA PHE A 3 -10.69 13.39 -13.35
C PHE A 3 -11.21 14.70 -12.73
N ALA A 4 -11.01 15.84 -13.40
CA ALA A 4 -11.50 17.14 -12.94
C ALA A 4 -13.03 17.18 -12.94
N ALA A 5 -13.65 16.71 -14.03
CA ALA A 5 -15.10 16.64 -14.16
C ALA A 5 -15.75 15.73 -13.12
N ARG A 6 -15.12 14.61 -12.74
CA ARG A 6 -15.58 13.74 -11.65
C ARG A 6 -15.31 14.30 -10.26
N SER A 7 -14.29 15.15 -10.11
CA SER A 7 -13.98 15.77 -8.83
C SER A 7 -14.98 16.88 -8.49
N GLU A 8 -15.54 17.55 -9.50
CA GLU A 8 -16.55 18.62 -9.33
C GLU A 8 -17.90 18.12 -8.80
N THR A 9 -18.17 16.81 -8.85
CA THR A 9 -19.43 16.22 -8.36
C THR A 9 -19.40 15.82 -6.88
N PHE A 10 -18.28 16.03 -6.17
CA PHE A 10 -18.11 15.66 -4.77
C PHE A 10 -17.76 16.89 -3.92
N ASP A 11 -18.37 17.01 -2.74
CA ASP A 11 -18.09 18.09 -1.78
C ASP A 11 -16.65 18.01 -1.28
N ASN A 12 -16.12 16.80 -1.09
CA ASN A 12 -14.72 16.56 -0.76
C ASN A 12 -14.07 15.52 -1.69
N SER A 13 -13.81 15.94 -2.92
CA SER A 13 -13.18 15.12 -3.96
C SER A 13 -11.87 14.43 -3.57
N PHE A 14 -11.11 14.98 -2.61
CA PHE A 14 -9.91 14.32 -2.11
C PHE A 14 -10.27 13.02 -1.37
N PHE A 15 -11.17 13.08 -0.40
CA PHE A 15 -11.54 11.93 0.41
C PHE A 15 -12.52 10.99 -0.31
N GLU A 16 -13.40 11.54 -1.15
CA GLU A 16 -14.49 10.79 -1.79
C GLU A 16 -14.08 10.15 -3.12
N TYR A 17 -13.03 10.67 -3.77
CA TYR A 17 -12.60 10.17 -5.07
C TYR A 17 -11.10 9.82 -5.11
N SER A 18 -10.23 10.77 -4.77
CA SER A 18 -8.78 10.59 -4.92
C SER A 18 -8.21 9.48 -4.01
N ILE A 19 -8.64 9.43 -2.74
CA ILE A 19 -8.20 8.41 -1.80
C ILE A 19 -8.70 7.00 -2.20
N PRO A 20 -10.01 6.78 -2.47
CA PRO A 20 -10.49 5.47 -2.94
C PRO A 20 -9.79 4.99 -4.22
N GLU A 21 -9.55 5.90 -5.18
CA GLU A 21 -8.83 5.55 -6.40
C GLU A 21 -7.38 5.15 -6.11
N ALA A 22 -6.68 5.88 -5.23
CA ALA A 22 -5.32 5.56 -4.83
C ALA A 22 -5.25 4.21 -4.09
N VAL A 23 -6.22 3.91 -3.21
CA VAL A 23 -6.33 2.62 -2.51
C VAL A 23 -6.56 1.49 -3.50
N LEU A 24 -7.43 1.66 -4.49
CA LEU A 24 -7.66 0.66 -5.53
C LEU A 24 -6.39 0.35 -6.32
N ARG A 25 -5.67 1.39 -6.77
CA ARG A 25 -4.38 1.24 -7.47
C ARG A 25 -3.33 0.57 -6.58
N PHE A 26 -3.30 0.90 -5.29
CA PHE A 26 -2.40 0.28 -4.31
C PHE A 26 -2.65 -1.23 -4.18
N ARG A 27 -3.92 -1.64 -4.03
CA ARG A 27 -4.31 -3.07 -4.02
C ARG A 27 -3.88 -3.80 -5.29
N GLN A 28 -4.06 -3.18 -6.45
CA GLN A 28 -3.66 -3.77 -7.73
C GLN A 28 -2.13 -3.93 -7.83
N GLY A 29 -1.36 -2.96 -7.31
CA GLY A 29 0.09 -3.06 -7.19
C GLY A 29 0.50 -4.22 -6.30
N PHE A 30 -0.13 -4.36 -5.13
CA PHE A 30 0.09 -5.48 -4.20
C PHE A 30 -0.21 -6.84 -4.85
N GLY A 31 -1.31 -6.95 -5.60
CA GLY A 31 -1.70 -8.17 -6.32
C GLY A 31 -0.70 -8.63 -7.39
N ARG A 32 0.31 -7.81 -7.75
CA ARG A 32 1.41 -8.26 -8.61
C ARG A 32 2.37 -9.21 -7.91
N LEU A 33 2.43 -9.19 -6.57
CA LEU A 33 3.30 -10.03 -5.76
C LEU A 33 2.71 -11.43 -5.50
N ASN A 34 1.40 -11.52 -5.25
CA ASN A 34 0.72 -12.77 -4.90
C ASN A 34 -0.04 -13.33 -6.13
N ARG A 35 0.70 -13.83 -7.14
CA ARG A 35 0.09 -14.37 -8.37
C ARG A 35 -0.18 -15.87 -8.29
N ARG A 36 0.53 -16.59 -7.43
CA ARG A 36 0.37 -18.02 -7.14
C ARG A 36 0.36 -18.23 -5.63
N GLN A 37 -0.29 -19.29 -5.15
CA GLN A 37 -0.37 -19.58 -3.71
C GLN A 37 1.00 -19.77 -3.03
N THR A 38 2.03 -20.11 -3.81
CA THR A 38 3.40 -20.31 -3.32
C THR A 38 4.27 -19.06 -3.49
N ASP A 39 3.73 -17.97 -4.05
CA ASP A 39 4.52 -16.76 -4.26
C ASP A 39 4.73 -16.06 -2.92
N GLU A 40 6.00 -15.89 -2.57
CA GLU A 40 6.42 -15.14 -1.42
C GLU A 40 7.18 -13.89 -1.86
N GLY A 41 6.93 -12.77 -1.21
CA GLY A 41 7.80 -11.63 -1.35
C GLY A 41 7.48 -10.49 -0.41
N ILE A 42 8.13 -9.36 -0.66
CA ILE A 42 8.06 -8.17 0.21
C ILE A 42 7.53 -7.01 -0.62
N VAL A 43 6.51 -6.32 -0.11
CA VAL A 43 6.06 -5.02 -0.64
C VAL A 43 6.65 -3.92 0.22
N LEU A 44 7.41 -3.01 -0.40
CA LEU A 44 7.98 -1.85 0.27
C LEU A 44 7.11 -0.62 -0.01
N VAL A 45 6.60 0.00 1.05
CA VAL A 45 5.84 1.26 0.97
C VAL A 45 6.71 2.40 1.49
N LEU A 46 7.24 3.22 0.57
CA LEU A 46 8.11 4.34 0.89
C LEU A 46 7.36 5.68 1.02
N ASP A 47 6.08 5.63 1.39
CA ASP A 47 5.23 6.80 1.56
C ASP A 47 4.83 6.97 3.03
N LYS A 48 5.40 7.99 3.69
CA LYS A 48 5.13 8.32 5.09
C LYS A 48 3.64 8.65 5.34
N ARG A 49 2.88 9.03 4.32
CA ARG A 49 1.45 9.39 4.46
C ARG A 49 0.61 8.19 4.90
N VAL A 50 0.99 6.97 4.51
CA VAL A 50 0.30 5.73 4.94
C VAL A 50 0.35 5.56 6.46
N LEU A 51 1.38 6.09 7.12
CA LEU A 51 1.52 6.03 8.58
C LEU A 51 1.04 7.28 9.30
N SER A 52 1.21 8.46 8.68
CA SER A 52 1.03 9.75 9.35
C SER A 52 -0.32 10.41 9.12
N LYS A 53 -1.06 10.01 8.07
CA LYS A 53 -2.36 10.60 7.75
C LYS A 53 -3.47 9.65 8.17
N ARG A 54 -4.60 10.22 8.62
CA ARG A 54 -5.77 9.46 9.07
C ARG A 54 -6.29 8.49 7.99
N TYR A 55 -6.26 8.90 6.72
CA TYR A 55 -6.66 8.04 5.60
C TYR A 55 -5.65 6.93 5.29
N GLY A 56 -4.44 6.98 5.86
CA GLY A 56 -3.40 5.97 5.62
C GLY A 56 -3.80 4.58 6.07
N GLN A 57 -4.64 4.49 7.12
CA GLN A 57 -5.19 3.22 7.59
C GLN A 57 -5.99 2.49 6.51
N LEU A 58 -6.70 3.23 5.63
CA LEU A 58 -7.45 2.66 4.52
C LEU A 58 -6.56 1.88 3.54
N PHE A 59 -5.28 2.26 3.40
CA PHE A 59 -4.34 1.53 2.55
C PHE A 59 -3.92 0.20 3.19
N VAL A 60 -3.74 0.17 4.51
CA VAL A 60 -3.35 -1.04 5.25
C VAL A 60 -4.53 -2.01 5.30
N ASP A 61 -5.72 -1.52 5.63
CA ASP A 61 -6.96 -2.31 5.71
C ASP A 61 -7.37 -2.89 4.35
N ALA A 62 -6.90 -2.27 3.27
CA ALA A 62 -7.15 -2.73 1.92
C ALA A 62 -6.28 -3.93 1.51
N LEU A 63 -5.27 -4.31 2.30
CA LEU A 63 -4.42 -5.47 2.01
C LEU A 63 -4.97 -6.74 2.65
N PRO A 64 -4.71 -7.93 2.07
CA PRO A 64 -4.95 -9.19 2.77
C PRO A 64 -4.09 -9.26 4.05
N GLU A 65 -4.44 -10.17 4.97
CA GLU A 65 -3.64 -10.41 6.16
C GLU A 65 -2.19 -10.74 5.76
N CYS A 66 -1.26 -9.92 6.24
CA CYS A 66 0.15 -10.04 5.96
C CYS A 66 0.97 -9.46 7.12
N THR A 67 2.25 -9.82 7.17
CA THR A 67 3.16 -9.25 8.16
C THR A 67 3.47 -7.80 7.79
N VAL A 68 3.12 -6.85 8.67
CA VAL A 68 3.39 -5.42 8.47
C VAL A 68 4.52 -4.97 9.38
N ILE A 69 5.62 -4.51 8.78
CA ILE A 69 6.79 -4.00 9.51
C ILE A 69 6.97 -2.51 9.20
N ARG A 70 7.10 -1.70 10.26
CA ARG A 70 7.33 -0.25 10.16
C ARG A 70 8.74 0.05 10.61
N GLN A 71 9.63 0.36 9.67
CA GLN A 71 11.00 0.71 9.99
C GLN A 71 11.55 1.85 9.15
N ARG A 72 12.64 2.44 9.65
CA ARG A 72 13.40 3.45 8.93
C ARG A 72 14.00 2.81 7.67
N ALA A 73 14.17 3.63 6.62
CA ALA A 73 14.62 3.16 5.31
C ALA A 73 16.01 2.48 5.35
N ASP A 74 16.90 2.95 6.22
CA ASP A 74 18.24 2.39 6.46
C ASP A 74 18.21 0.95 7.00
N ARG A 75 17.12 0.52 7.65
CA ARG A 75 16.97 -0.85 8.19
C ARG A 75 16.29 -1.82 7.22
N ILE A 76 15.74 -1.32 6.11
CA ILE A 76 14.94 -2.14 5.18
C ILE A 76 15.77 -3.26 4.56
N GLY A 77 17.02 -2.99 4.15
CA GLY A 77 17.87 -4.00 3.53
C GLY A 77 18.13 -5.20 4.44
N GLU A 78 18.49 -4.94 5.70
CA GLU A 78 18.70 -5.99 6.71
C GLU A 78 17.42 -6.78 6.98
N LEU A 79 16.27 -6.10 7.09
CA LEU A 79 14.98 -6.76 7.33
C LEU A 79 14.55 -7.62 6.15
N ALA A 80 14.74 -7.12 4.92
CA ALA A 80 14.42 -7.87 3.71
C ALA A 80 15.27 -9.13 3.60
N LEU A 81 16.59 -9.03 3.84
CA LEU A 81 17.48 -10.19 3.84
C LEU A 81 17.11 -11.21 4.93
N ARG A 82 16.76 -10.75 6.14
CA ARG A 82 16.29 -11.64 7.21
C ARG A 82 15.00 -12.36 6.82
N TRP A 83 14.04 -11.66 6.25
CA TRP A 83 12.77 -12.24 5.83
C TRP A 83 12.93 -13.24 4.68
N LEU A 84 13.81 -12.95 3.71
CA LEU A 84 14.10 -13.83 2.58
C LEU A 84 14.83 -15.12 2.99
N ASN A 85 15.55 -15.10 4.12
CA ASN A 85 16.30 -16.27 4.61
C ASN A 85 15.64 -16.94 5.83
N ARG A 86 14.37 -16.63 6.14
CA ARG A 86 13.71 -17.11 7.36
C ARG A 86 13.51 -18.64 7.40
N ASP A 87 13.47 -19.27 6.23
CA ASP A 87 13.24 -20.72 6.05
C ASP A 87 14.49 -21.45 5.49
N ARG A 88 15.65 -20.78 5.53
CA ARG A 88 16.98 -21.35 5.24
C ARG A 88 17.75 -21.56 6.53
#